data_AF-A0A351V9U6-F1
#
_entry.id   AF-A0A351V9U6-F1
#
_cell.length_a   1.000
_cell.length_b   1.000
_cell.length_c   1.000
_cell.angle_alpha   90.00
_cell.angle_beta   90.00
_cell.angle_gamma   90.00
#
_symmetry.space_group_name_H-M   'P 1'
#
loop_
_entity.id
_entity.type
_entity.pdbx_description
1 polymer ?
#
loop_
_entity_poly.entity_id
_entity_poly.type
_entity_poly.pdbx_seq_one_letter_code
_entity_poly.pdbx_strand_id
1 'polypeptide(L)'
;MSDQQEEKKKWNIPRGAAANRAKQKYRGANYDRGELALPKGMKAKVKEAAQEQGQSFNAYVEQAIKERYLRDTGEEMEWQKEQ
;
A
#
# COMPACT_ATOMS: atom_id res chain seq x y z
N MET A 1 -2.25 -44.36 -1.32
CA MET A 1 -2.65 -43.43 -2.40
C MET A 1 -1.83 -42.17 -2.19
N SER A 2 -0.65 -42.12 -2.79
CA SER A 2 0.33 -41.04 -2.62
C SER A 2 0.08 -39.95 -3.66
N ASP A 3 -0.54 -38.85 -3.23
CA ASP A 3 -0.70 -37.65 -4.03
C ASP A 3 0.68 -37.03 -4.31
N GLN A 4 1.18 -37.25 -5.53
CA GLN A 4 2.35 -36.56 -6.06
C GLN A 4 1.93 -35.13 -6.38
N GLN A 5 2.34 -34.17 -5.54
CA GLN A 5 2.26 -32.76 -5.89
C GLN A 5 3.24 -32.50 -7.04
N GLU A 6 2.70 -32.31 -8.24
CA GLU A 6 3.47 -31.84 -9.39
C GLU A 6 4.10 -30.48 -9.07
N GLU A 7 5.43 -30.46 -8.87
CA GLU A 7 6.20 -29.23 -8.77
C GLU A 7 6.12 -28.46 -10.11
N LYS A 8 5.28 -27.43 -10.14
CA LYS A 8 5.20 -26.49 -11.26
C LYS A 8 6.54 -25.78 -11.40
N LYS A 9 7.32 -26.17 -12.43
CA LYS A 9 8.58 -25.49 -12.82
C LYS A 9 8.34 -24.00 -13.02
N LYS A 10 8.83 -23.18 -12.07
CA LYS A 10 8.79 -21.72 -12.14
C LYS A 10 9.84 -21.23 -13.15
N TRP A 11 9.41 -20.99 -14.38
CA TRP A 11 10.25 -20.33 -15.38
C TRP A 11 10.58 -18.91 -14.91
N ASN A 12 11.85 -18.67 -14.59
CA ASN A 12 12.33 -17.34 -14.23
C ASN A 12 12.55 -16.52 -15.49
N ILE A 13 11.47 -16.02 -16.10
CA ILE A 13 11.55 -15.09 -17.24
C ILE A 13 12.18 -13.79 -16.70
N PRO A 14 13.38 -13.39 -17.15
CA PRO A 14 13.99 -12.16 -16.68
C PRO A 14 13.10 -10.99 -17.08
N ARG A 15 12.49 -10.34 -16.09
CA ARG A 15 11.69 -9.13 -16.31
C ARG A 15 12.62 -8.03 -16.81
N GLY A 16 12.58 -7.76 -18.11
CA GLY A 16 13.42 -6.74 -18.73
C GLY A 16 13.13 -5.32 -18.24
N ALA A 17 14.11 -4.43 -18.41
CA ALA A 17 14.02 -3.01 -18.04
C ALA A 17 12.76 -2.32 -18.62
N ALA A 18 12.29 -2.75 -19.80
CA ALA A 18 11.07 -2.25 -20.43
C ALA A 18 9.81 -2.49 -19.57
N ALA A 19 9.67 -3.69 -18.98
CA ALA A 19 8.54 -4.03 -18.13
C ALA A 19 8.52 -3.20 -16.84
N ASN A 20 9.70 -2.89 -16.28
CA ASN A 20 9.82 -2.05 -15.10
C ASN A 20 9.47 -0.58 -15.41
N ARG A 21 9.87 -0.05 -16.58
CA ARG A 21 9.48 1.29 -17.03
C ARG A 21 7.98 1.44 -17.20
N ALA A 22 7.32 0.46 -17.84
CA ALA A 22 5.87 0.47 -18.00
C ALA A 22 5.14 0.48 -16.64
N LYS A 23 5.60 -0.33 -15.68
CA LYS A 23 5.07 -0.34 -14.32
C LYS A 23 5.28 0.98 -13.58
N GLN A 24 6.45 1.61 -13.73
CA GLN A 24 6.69 2.92 -13.12
C GLN A 24 5.79 4.01 -13.72
N LYS A 25 5.60 4.03 -15.05
CA LYS A 25 4.68 4.95 -15.71
C LYS A 25 3.25 4.82 -15.18
N TYR A 26 2.72 3.59 -15.15
CA TYR A 26 1.41 3.32 -14.57
C TYR A 26 1.32 3.76 -13.11
N ARG A 27 2.34 3.44 -12.30
CA ARG A 27 2.35 3.81 -10.88
C ARG A 27 2.48 5.31 -10.63
N GLY A 28 3.09 6.07 -11.54
CA GLY A 28 3.20 7.52 -11.44
C GLY A 28 1.94 8.23 -11.92
N ALA A 29 1.20 7.66 -12.88
CA ALA A 29 -0.02 8.25 -13.40
C ALA A 29 -1.24 8.04 -12.49
N ASN A 30 -1.29 6.95 -11.73
CA ASN A 30 -2.49 6.55 -10.97
C ASN A 30 -2.37 6.72 -9.45
N TYR A 31 -1.18 7.00 -8.92
CA TYR A 31 -0.99 7.11 -7.48
C TYR A 31 -0.11 8.30 -7.14
N ASP A 32 -0.63 9.17 -6.29
CA ASP A 32 0.19 10.14 -5.57
C ASP A 32 0.96 9.41 -4.47
N ARG A 33 2.30 9.45 -4.56
CA ARG A 33 3.19 8.73 -3.65
C ARG A 33 4.06 9.72 -2.89
N GLY A 34 3.87 9.78 -1.58
CA GLY A 34 4.75 10.50 -0.66
C GLY A 34 5.67 9.55 0.12
N GLU A 35 6.88 10.02 0.41
CA GLU A 35 7.74 9.39 1.42
C GLU A 35 7.41 9.97 2.80
N LEU A 36 7.22 9.10 3.80
CA LEU A 36 6.90 9.50 5.17
C LEU A 36 8.03 9.09 6.11
N ALA A 37 8.73 10.08 6.66
CA ALA A 37 9.74 9.86 7.70
C ALA A 37 9.07 9.81 9.08
N LEU A 38 9.10 8.64 9.73
CA LEU A 38 8.62 8.45 11.10
C LEU A 38 9.79 8.22 12.06
N PRO A 39 9.68 8.63 13.33
CA PRO A 39 10.69 8.30 14.33
C PRO A 39 10.80 6.78 14.50
N LYS A 40 12.00 6.32 14.89
CA LYS A 40 12.28 4.89 15.06
C LYS A 40 11.30 4.28 16.07
N GLY A 41 10.78 3.09 15.75
CA GLY A 41 9.81 2.35 16.57
C GLY A 41 8.34 2.72 16.32
N MET A 42 8.04 3.91 15.82
CA MET A 42 6.65 4.33 15.60
C MET A 42 5.96 3.52 14.50
N LYS A 43 6.68 3.18 13.43
CA LYS A 43 6.17 2.28 12.37
C LYS A 43 5.70 0.92 12.92
N ALA A 44 6.40 0.37 13.91
CA ALA A 44 6.03 -0.92 14.50
C ALA A 44 4.72 -0.81 15.27
N LYS A 45 4.58 0.22 16.12
CA LYS A 45 3.34 0.48 16.88
C LYS A 45 2.14 0.74 15.98
N VAL A 46 2.32 1.53 14.91
CA VAL A 46 1.25 1.79 13.94
C VAL A 46 0.87 0.51 13.19
N LYS A 47 1.83 -0.36 12.89
CA LYS A 47 1.55 -1.64 12.25
C LYS A 47 0.76 -2.59 13.16
N GLU A 48 1.11 -2.64 14.44
CA GLU A 48 0.39 -3.41 15.46
C GLU A 48 -1.06 -2.91 15.61
N ALA A 49 -1.25 -1.60 15.78
CA ALA A 49 -2.58 -0.99 15.84
C ALA A 49 -3.41 -1.25 14.58
N ALA A 50 -2.78 -1.18 13.40
CA ALA A 50 -3.46 -1.50 12.14
C ALA A 50 -3.88 -2.98 12.09
N GLN A 51 -3.03 -3.90 12.57
CA GLN A 51 -3.34 -5.33 12.62
C GLN A 51 -4.50 -5.63 13.59
N GLU A 52 -4.54 -5.00 14.76
CA GLU A 52 -5.65 -5.13 15.70
C GLU A 52 -6.99 -4.71 15.10
N GLN A 53 -6.97 -3.66 14.27
CA GLN A 53 -8.16 -3.18 13.56
C GLN A 53 -8.46 -3.96 12.28
N GLY A 54 -7.66 -4.97 11.92
CA GLY A 54 -7.82 -5.74 10.69
C GLY A 54 -7.53 -4.95 9.41
N GLN A 55 -6.79 -3.84 9.52
CA GLN A 55 -6.49 -2.93 8.42
C GLN A 55 -5.04 -3.05 7.94
N SER A 56 -4.79 -2.60 6.72
CA SER A 56 -3.42 -2.42 6.25
C SER A 56 -2.80 -1.17 6.88
N PHE A 57 -1.47 -1.14 7.01
CA PHE A 57 -0.76 0.05 7.49
C PHE A 57 -1.12 1.31 6.70
N ASN A 58 -1.26 1.21 5.37
CA ASN A 58 -1.60 2.37 4.55
C ASN A 58 -3.02 2.86 4.81
N ALA A 59 -3.99 1.93 4.89
CA ALA A 59 -5.38 2.27 5.21
C ALA A 59 -5.50 2.95 6.57
N TYR A 60 -4.77 2.45 7.57
CA TYR A 60 -4.73 3.06 8.90
C TYR A 60 -4.17 4.49 8.87
N VAL A 61 -3.08 4.72 8.13
CA VAL A 61 -2.50 6.06 7.96
C VAL A 61 -3.43 6.99 7.18
N GLU A 62 -4.08 6.50 6.12
CA GLU A 62 -5.08 7.27 5.36
C GLU A 62 -6.24 7.72 6.24
N GLN A 63 -6.78 6.83 7.09
CA GLN A 63 -7.83 7.18 8.04
C GLN A 63 -7.37 8.22 9.05
N ALA A 64 -6.18 8.05 9.63
CA ALA A 64 -5.61 9.02 10.57
C ALA A 64 -5.46 10.42 9.94
N ILE A 65 -5.07 10.50 8.65
CA ILE A 65 -4.99 11.77 7.91
C ILE A 65 -6.39 12.38 7.72
N LYS A 66 -7.38 11.59 7.27
CA LYS A 66 -8.76 12.07 7.07
C LYS A 66 -9.39 12.57 8.36
N GLU A 67 -9.26 11.81 9.44
CA GLU A 67 -9.76 12.20 10.76
C GLU A 67 -9.08 13.48 11.26
N ARG A 68 -7.77 13.59 11.07
CA ARG A 68 -7.04 14.79 11.49
C ARG A 68 -7.45 16.01 10.67
N TYR A 69 -7.56 15.86 9.34
CA TYR A 69 -8.03 16.91 8.47
C TYR A 69 -9.42 17.39 8.88
N LEU A 70 -10.38 16.48 9.06
CA LEU A 70 -11.73 16.80 9.50
C LEU A 70 -11.75 17.56 10.82
N ARG A 71 -10.90 17.20 11.79
CA ARG A 71 -10.80 17.93 13.06
C ARG A 71 -10.22 19.33 12.89
N ASP A 72 -9.27 19.50 11.99
CA ASP A 72 -8.56 20.76 11.80
C ASP A 72 -9.35 21.75 10.91
N THR A 73 -10.05 21.27 9.88
CA THR A 73 -10.78 22.10 8.91
C THR A 73 -12.30 22.11 9.13
N GLY A 74 -12.85 21.11 9.81
CA GLY A 74 -14.30 20.90 9.93
C GLY A 74 -14.94 20.33 8.66
N GLU A 75 -14.15 20.04 7.62
CA GLU A 75 -14.62 19.53 6.34
C GLU A 75 -14.13 18.10 6.11
N GLU A 76 -14.98 17.26 5.52
CA GLU A 76 -14.61 15.89 5.20
C GLU A 76 -13.69 15.85 3.98
N MET A 77 -12.54 15.19 4.12
CA MET A 77 -11.60 15.01 3.00
C MET A 77 -12.11 13.92 2.05
N GLU A 78 -13.10 14.30 1.25
CA GLU A 78 -13.68 13.52 0.17
C GLU A 78 -12.78 13.64 -1.07
N TRP A 79 -11.84 12.70 -1.24
CA TRP A 79 -11.23 12.52 -2.55
C TRP A 79 -12.11 11.57 -3.36
N GLN A 80 -12.85 12.14 -4.32
CA GLN A 80 -13.52 11.36 -5.35
C GLN A 80 -12.46 10.57 -6.12
N LYS A 81 -12.46 9.25 -5.92
CA LYS A 81 -11.71 8.32 -6.75
C LYS A 81 -12.36 8.38 -8.13
N GLU A 82 -11.96 9.35 -8.97
CA GLU A 82 -12.30 9.30 -10.39
C GLU A 82 -11.80 7.95 -10.91
N GLN A 83 -12.77 7.15 -11.37
CA GLN A 83 -12.63 5.73 -11.74
C GLN A 83 -11.74 5.56 -12.97
#